data_AF-A0A850SM95-F1
#
_entry.id   AF-A0A850SM95-F1
#
_cell.length_a   1.000
_cell.length_b   1.000
_cell.length_c   1.000
_cell.angle_alpha   90.00
_cell.angle_beta   90.00
_cell.angle_gamma   90.00
#
_symmetry.space_group_name_H-M   'P 1'
#
loop_
_entity.id
_entity.type
_entity.pdbx_description
1 polymer ?
#
loop_
_entity_poly.entity_id
_entity_poly.type
_entity_poly.pdbx_seq_one_letter_code
_entity_poly.pdbx_strand_id
1 'polypeptide(L)'
;MVIVSSLAGAAGAYDRYRPARVISIVSEEDLAPSFPGLSAERHLRLYFARESCALSISKAARERAEEIIRFLKDAVPGEDILVHCSRGVSRSTAAAFIILCRATEPGKEAAIAKALRRAAPFADPCPLLVSYADEILGRGGRMVEAIEDLPPPSSVISAPAVAIAPPGD
;
A
#
# COMPACT_ATOMS: atom_id res chain seq x y z
N MET A 1 4.90 5.50 -10.45
CA MET A 1 4.76 4.03 -10.18
C MET A 1 4.57 3.80 -8.69
N VAL A 2 4.12 2.62 -8.27
CA VAL A 2 4.06 2.26 -6.84
C VAL A 2 4.99 1.07 -6.57
N ILE A 3 5.94 1.24 -5.66
CA ILE A 3 6.91 0.22 -5.28
C ILE A 3 6.47 -0.41 -3.96
N VAL A 4 6.40 -1.74 -3.89
CA VAL A 4 6.11 -2.48 -2.65
C VAL A 4 7.34 -3.23 -2.20
N SER A 5 7.66 -3.17 -0.91
CA SER A 5 8.75 -3.95 -0.32
C SER A 5 8.45 -4.45 1.10
N SER A 6 9.25 -5.40 1.57
CA SER A 6 9.37 -5.75 2.98
C SER A 6 10.18 -4.70 3.74
N LEU A 7 10.17 -4.75 5.08
CA LEU A 7 10.95 -3.85 5.92
C LEU A 7 12.45 -4.00 5.62
N ALA A 8 12.92 -5.25 5.51
CA ALA A 8 14.31 -5.56 5.17
C ALA A 8 14.72 -5.08 3.77
N GLY A 9 13.78 -5.05 2.82
CA GLY A 9 14.03 -4.62 1.44
C GLY A 9 13.87 -3.11 1.20
N ALA A 10 13.30 -2.36 2.14
CA ALA A 10 12.86 -0.99 1.90
C ALA A 10 14.01 -0.01 1.61
N ALA A 11 15.15 -0.13 2.32
CA ALA A 11 16.32 0.71 2.05
C ALA A 11 16.88 0.47 0.64
N GLY A 12 17.07 -0.80 0.26
CA GLY A 12 17.53 -1.15 -1.10
C GLY A 12 16.54 -0.76 -2.19
N ALA A 13 15.23 -0.83 -1.91
CA ALA A 13 14.20 -0.34 -2.81
C ALA A 13 14.31 1.18 -3.02
N TYR A 14 14.49 1.92 -1.92
CA TYR A 14 14.64 3.37 -1.95
C TYR A 14 15.87 3.80 -2.77
N ASP A 15 17.02 3.16 -2.54
CA ASP A 15 18.25 3.47 -3.26
C ASP A 15 18.14 3.16 -4.76
N ARG A 16 17.46 2.06 -5.11
CA ARG A 16 17.28 1.61 -6.48
C ARG A 16 16.31 2.47 -7.27
N TYR A 17 15.14 2.77 -6.70
CA TYR A 17 14.04 3.42 -7.43
C TYR A 17 13.97 4.93 -7.20
N ARG A 18 14.66 5.47 -6.18
CA ARG A 18 14.65 6.89 -5.82
C ARG A 18 13.24 7.50 -5.80
N PRO A 19 12.30 6.88 -5.04
CA PRO A 19 10.92 7.33 -5.00
C PRO A 19 10.81 8.74 -4.40
N ALA A 20 9.84 9.50 -4.90
CA ALA A 20 9.57 10.86 -4.43
C ALA A 20 8.84 10.89 -3.08
N ARG A 21 8.24 9.76 -2.65
CA ARG A 21 7.59 9.58 -1.35
C ARG A 21 7.79 8.18 -0.79
N VAL A 22 7.72 8.06 0.53
CA VAL A 22 7.71 6.77 1.22
C VAL A 22 6.54 6.69 2.20
N ILE A 23 5.87 5.54 2.23
CA ILE A 23 4.89 5.16 3.25
C ILE A 23 5.42 3.93 4.01
N SER A 24 5.72 4.11 5.29
CA SER A 24 6.16 3.05 6.19
C SER A 24 5.00 2.60 7.07
N ILE A 25 4.58 1.33 6.94
CA ILE A 25 3.54 0.72 7.78
C ILE A 25 4.18 -0.34 8.68
N VAL A 26 4.55 0.05 9.88
CA VAL A 26 5.44 -0.72 10.76
C VAL A 26 4.88 -0.79 12.18
N SER A 27 5.32 -1.74 13.00
CA SER A 27 5.01 -1.71 14.44
C SER A 27 5.81 -0.61 15.14
N GLU A 28 5.48 -0.29 16.39
CA GLU A 28 6.29 0.62 17.22
C GLU A 28 7.68 0.05 17.56
N GLU A 29 7.80 -1.28 17.49
CA GLU A 29 9.03 -2.02 17.77
C GLU A 29 9.96 -2.10 16.55
N ASP A 30 9.40 -1.89 15.35
CA ASP A 30 10.13 -1.93 14.09
C ASP A 30 10.95 -0.63 13.91
N LEU A 31 12.26 -0.78 13.73
CA LEU A 31 13.11 0.33 13.29
C LEU A 31 12.89 0.58 11.80
N ALA A 32 12.04 1.56 11.48
CA ALA A 32 11.87 2.01 10.10
C ALA A 32 13.23 2.46 9.52
N PRO A 33 13.55 2.12 8.26
CA PRO A 33 14.80 2.55 7.66
C PRO A 33 14.89 4.08 7.58
N SER A 34 16.12 4.59 7.60
CA SER A 34 16.37 5.97 7.17
C SER A 34 16.36 6.03 5.65
N PHE A 35 15.80 7.11 5.10
CA PHE A 35 15.75 7.39 3.66
C PHE A 35 16.51 8.71 3.39
N PRO A 36 17.82 8.67 3.17
CA PRO A 36 18.64 9.87 3.03
C PRO A 36 18.17 10.76 1.88
N GLY A 37 17.96 12.04 2.17
CA GLY A 37 17.49 13.03 1.19
C GLY A 37 15.97 13.09 1.02
N LEU A 38 15.20 12.22 1.69
CA LEU A 38 13.74 12.33 1.76
C LEU A 38 13.35 13.33 2.84
N SER A 39 12.53 14.32 2.47
CA SER A 39 11.98 15.26 3.46
C SER A 39 10.92 14.59 4.34
N ALA A 40 10.72 15.10 5.56
CA ALA A 40 9.75 14.54 6.50
C ALA A 40 8.32 14.59 5.93
N GLU A 41 7.99 15.61 5.15
CA GLU A 41 6.68 15.79 4.50
C GLU A 41 6.45 14.78 3.37
N ARG A 42 7.50 14.15 2.87
CA ARG A 42 7.45 13.09 1.85
C ARG A 42 7.60 11.69 2.47
N HIS A 43 7.56 11.59 3.80
CA HIS A 43 7.61 10.32 4.52
C HIS A 43 6.43 10.17 5.49
N LEU A 44 5.41 9.40 5.09
CA LEU A 44 4.35 8.99 5.99
C LEU A 44 4.78 7.76 6.81
N ARG A 45 4.68 7.84 8.13
CA ARG A 45 4.87 6.69 9.04
C ARG A 45 3.55 6.36 9.74
N LEU A 46 3.04 5.16 9.50
CA LEU A 46 1.84 4.63 10.13
C LEU A 46 2.22 3.50 11.08
N TYR A 47 1.93 3.68 12.37
CA TYR A 47 2.18 2.67 13.38
C TYR A 47 1.01 1.70 13.48
N PHE A 48 1.35 0.42 13.45
CA PHE A 48 0.42 -0.68 13.67
C PHE A 48 0.60 -1.22 15.10
N ALA A 49 -0.11 -0.60 16.04
CA ALA A 49 -0.18 -1.06 17.41
C ALA A 49 -0.91 -2.41 17.50
N ARG A 50 -0.74 -3.14 18.59
CA ARG A 50 -1.56 -4.33 18.87
C ARG A 50 -2.93 -3.88 19.37
N GLU A 51 -3.92 -3.82 18.49
CA GLU A 51 -5.29 -3.54 18.90
C GLU A 51 -5.90 -4.75 19.62
N SER A 52 -6.68 -4.50 20.68
CA SER A 52 -7.17 -5.54 21.59
C SER A 52 -8.62 -5.95 21.35
N CYS A 53 -9.39 -5.18 20.57
CA CYS A 53 -10.78 -5.48 20.26
C CYS A 53 -11.21 -5.01 18.86
N ALA A 54 -12.31 -5.55 18.35
CA ALA A 54 -12.85 -5.25 17.01
C ALA A 54 -13.07 -3.75 16.76
N LEU A 55 -13.58 -3.02 17.75
CA LEU A 55 -13.80 -1.58 17.64
C LEU A 55 -12.49 -0.81 17.44
N SER A 56 -11.46 -1.13 18.23
CA SER A 56 -10.14 -0.50 18.11
C SER A 56 -9.45 -0.84 16.78
N ILE A 57 -9.59 -2.08 16.31
CA ILE A 57 -9.07 -2.54 15.01
C ILE A 57 -9.74 -1.76 13.87
N SER A 58 -11.06 -1.69 13.89
CA SER A 58 -11.88 -0.99 12.91
C SER A 58 -11.53 0.50 12.83
N LYS A 59 -11.50 1.18 13.98
CA LYS A 59 -11.14 2.59 14.07
C LYS A 59 -9.75 2.86 13.49
N ALA A 60 -8.75 2.09 13.93
CA ALA A 60 -7.37 2.28 13.48
C ALA A 60 -7.19 1.99 11.99
N ALA A 61 -7.89 0.99 11.44
CA ALA A 61 -7.87 0.72 10.00
C ALA A 61 -8.47 1.87 9.19
N ARG A 62 -9.57 2.47 9.66
CA ARG A 62 -10.16 3.65 9.01
C ARG A 62 -9.21 4.86 9.03
N GLU A 63 -8.68 5.19 10.21
CA GLU A 63 -7.74 6.31 10.38
C GLU A 63 -6.52 6.15 9.46
N ARG A 64 -5.96 4.95 9.35
CA ARG A 64 -4.85 4.64 8.43
C ARG A 64 -5.23 4.83 6.97
N ALA A 65 -6.42 4.41 6.55
CA ALA A 65 -6.88 4.63 5.17
C ALA A 65 -7.01 6.13 4.87
N GLU A 66 -7.58 6.90 5.80
CA GLU A 66 -7.69 8.36 5.69
C GLU A 66 -6.32 9.04 5.62
N GLU A 67 -5.36 8.63 6.44
CA GLU A 67 -4.00 9.16 6.42
C GLU A 67 -3.27 8.86 5.10
N ILE A 68 -3.37 7.64 4.58
CA ILE A 68 -2.80 7.29 3.27
C ILE A 68 -3.37 8.21 2.19
N ILE A 69 -4.70 8.34 2.12
CA ILE A 69 -5.37 9.13 1.09
C ILE A 69 -5.03 10.63 1.24
N ARG A 70 -4.97 11.13 2.47
CA ARG A 70 -4.60 12.52 2.78
C ARG A 70 -3.16 12.84 2.41
N PHE A 71 -2.22 11.94 2.72
CA PHE A 71 -0.80 12.10 2.39
C PHE A 71 -0.56 12.20 0.87
N LEU A 72 -1.42 11.58 0.07
CA LEU A 72 -1.35 11.61 -1.39
C LEU A 72 -2.03 12.84 -2.01
N LYS A 73 -2.62 13.74 -1.21
CA LYS A 73 -3.35 14.91 -1.71
C LYS A 73 -2.51 15.75 -2.67
N ASP A 74 -1.24 15.97 -2.32
CA ASP A 74 -0.31 16.80 -3.09
C ASP A 74 0.65 15.97 -3.95
N ALA A 75 0.34 14.69 -4.19
CA ALA A 75 1.12 13.85 -5.10
C ALA A 75 0.85 14.24 -6.55
N VAL A 76 1.92 14.49 -7.31
CA VAL A 76 1.81 14.81 -8.73
C VAL A 76 1.77 13.53 -9.57
N PRO A 77 1.08 13.55 -10.72
CA PRO A 77 1.08 12.42 -11.65
C PRO A 77 2.52 12.02 -12.04
N GLY A 78 2.77 10.71 -12.06
CA GLY A 78 4.08 10.16 -12.42
C GLY A 78 5.09 10.06 -11.27
N GLU A 79 4.82 10.63 -10.09
CA GLU A 79 5.69 10.44 -8.93
C GLU A 79 5.72 8.97 -8.48
N ASP A 80 6.94 8.47 -8.24
CA ASP A 80 7.16 7.15 -7.69
C ASP A 80 6.99 7.15 -6.17
N ILE A 81 6.24 6.17 -5.67
CA ILE A 81 5.91 6.05 -4.25
C ILE A 81 6.36 4.67 -3.77
N LEU A 82 7.22 4.62 -2.76
CA LEU A 82 7.57 3.38 -2.08
C LEU A 82 6.65 3.16 -0.89
N VAL A 83 6.11 1.95 -0.78
CA VAL A 83 5.32 1.49 0.34
C VAL A 83 5.97 0.23 0.90
N HIS A 84 6.13 0.18 2.21
CA HIS A 84 6.64 -1.03 2.85
C HIS A 84 5.93 -1.34 4.16
N CYS A 85 5.97 -2.61 4.53
CA CYS A 85 5.60 -3.11 5.85
C CYS A 85 6.53 -4.26 6.22
N SER A 86 6.37 -4.87 7.40
CA SER A 86 7.23 -5.97 7.86
C SER A 86 7.57 -7.01 6.78
N ARG A 87 6.56 -7.68 6.20
CA ARG A 87 6.75 -8.76 5.19
C ARG A 87 6.58 -8.32 3.74
N GLY A 88 6.01 -7.14 3.50
CA GLY A 88 5.66 -6.70 2.14
C GLY A 88 4.45 -7.41 1.52
N VAL A 89 3.64 -8.14 2.31
CA VAL A 89 2.57 -9.03 1.80
C VAL A 89 1.18 -8.42 1.88
N SER A 90 0.77 -7.85 3.03
CA SER A 90 -0.64 -7.50 3.26
C SER A 90 -0.92 -6.00 3.39
N ARG A 91 -0.30 -5.33 4.36
CA ARG A 91 -0.53 -3.89 4.60
C ARG A 91 0.02 -3.00 3.49
N SER A 92 1.24 -3.29 3.03
CA SER A 92 1.90 -2.52 1.98
C SER A 92 1.23 -2.72 0.62
N THR A 93 0.73 -3.93 0.34
CA THR A 93 0.01 -4.23 -0.91
C THR A 93 -1.39 -3.65 -0.90
N ALA A 94 -2.09 -3.63 0.24
CA ALA A 94 -3.33 -2.87 0.41
C ALA A 94 -3.11 -1.36 0.18
N ALA A 95 -2.10 -0.76 0.82
CA ALA A 95 -1.78 0.64 0.60
C ALA A 95 -1.38 0.93 -0.87
N ALA A 96 -0.63 0.02 -1.52
CA ALA A 96 -0.32 0.15 -2.93
C ALA A 96 -1.58 0.09 -3.82
N PHE A 97 -2.50 -0.82 -3.52
CA PHE A 97 -3.80 -0.90 -4.19
C PHE A 97 -4.60 0.39 -4.03
N ILE A 98 -4.65 0.94 -2.81
CA ILE A 98 -5.32 2.22 -2.50
C ILE A 98 -4.72 3.37 -3.31
N ILE A 99 -3.38 3.47 -3.37
CA ILE A 99 -2.69 4.52 -4.14
C ILE A 99 -3.06 4.42 -5.62
N LEU A 100 -2.99 3.22 -6.20
CA LEU A 100 -3.30 3.00 -7.61
C LEU A 100 -4.76 3.30 -7.93
N CYS A 101 -5.69 2.84 -7.09
CA CYS A 101 -7.11 3.15 -7.25
C CYS A 101 -7.37 4.65 -7.13
N ARG A 102 -6.79 5.35 -6.15
CA ARG A 102 -6.91 6.81 -6.03
C ARG A 102 -6.41 7.54 -7.29
N ALA A 103 -5.32 7.07 -7.88
CA ALA A 103 -4.71 7.68 -9.06
C ALA A 103 -5.42 7.34 -10.39
N THR A 104 -6.41 6.45 -10.37
CA THR A 104 -7.11 5.95 -11.57
C THR A 104 -8.60 6.22 -11.47
N GLU A 105 -9.26 6.45 -12.61
CA GLU A 105 -10.72 6.59 -12.66
C GLU A 105 -11.45 5.34 -12.11
N PRO A 106 -12.66 5.51 -11.52
CA PRO A 106 -13.50 4.40 -11.10
C PRO A 106 -13.79 3.40 -12.23
N GLY A 107 -13.87 2.11 -11.90
CA GLY A 107 -14.13 1.02 -12.85
C GLY A 107 -12.88 0.25 -13.28
N LYS A 108 -11.69 0.65 -12.82
CA LYS A 108 -10.42 -0.04 -13.10
C LYS A 108 -9.92 -0.88 -11.93
N GLU A 109 -10.66 -0.98 -10.82
CA GLU A 109 -10.23 -1.63 -9.57
C GLU A 109 -9.80 -3.08 -9.79
N ALA A 110 -10.59 -3.88 -10.52
CA ALA A 110 -10.26 -5.27 -10.85
C ALA A 110 -8.98 -5.38 -11.71
N ALA A 111 -8.78 -4.46 -12.66
CA ALA A 111 -7.57 -4.44 -13.49
C ALA A 111 -6.33 -4.09 -12.65
N ILE A 112 -6.47 -3.14 -11.72
CA ILE A 112 -5.43 -2.75 -10.77
C ILE A 112 -5.09 -3.91 -9.83
N ALA A 113 -6.09 -4.61 -9.28
CA ALA A 113 -5.87 -5.76 -8.40
C ALA A 113 -5.13 -6.89 -9.13
N LYS A 114 -5.51 -7.16 -10.38
CA LYS A 114 -4.80 -8.14 -11.24
C LYS A 114 -3.37 -7.70 -11.56
N ALA A 115 -3.13 -6.42 -11.82
CA ALA A 115 -1.79 -5.89 -12.05
C ALA A 115 -0.91 -6.02 -10.80
N LEU A 116 -1.46 -5.71 -9.62
CA LEU A 116 -0.82 -5.92 -8.33
C LEU A 116 -0.46 -7.39 -8.13
N ARG A 117 -1.41 -8.31 -8.31
CA ARG A 117 -1.19 -9.77 -8.17
C ARG A 117 -0.14 -10.30 -9.15
N ARG A 118 -0.11 -9.80 -10.38
CA ARG A 118 0.89 -10.19 -11.39
C ARG A 118 2.30 -9.73 -11.01
N ALA A 119 2.44 -8.51 -10.48
CA ALA A 119 3.72 -7.97 -10.06
C ALA A 119 4.20 -8.55 -8.71
N ALA A 120 3.28 -8.78 -7.78
CA ALA A 120 3.49 -9.45 -6.50
C ALA A 120 2.57 -10.67 -6.37
N PRO A 121 2.98 -11.86 -6.84
CA PRO A 121 2.20 -13.09 -6.71
C PRO A 121 1.84 -13.44 -5.26
N PHE A 122 2.64 -12.98 -4.30
CA PHE A 122 2.45 -13.15 -2.86
C PHE A 122 1.53 -12.10 -2.21
N ALA A 123 1.04 -11.09 -2.94
CA ALA A 123 0.25 -10.00 -2.36
C ALA A 123 -1.03 -10.51 -1.69
N ASP A 124 -1.35 -10.07 -0.48
CA ASP A 124 -2.58 -10.48 0.19
C ASP A 124 -3.20 -9.27 0.90
N PRO A 125 -3.76 -8.33 0.12
CA PRO A 125 -4.18 -7.02 0.62
C PRO A 125 -5.11 -7.15 1.83
N CYS A 126 -4.81 -6.43 2.91
CA CYS A 126 -5.66 -6.41 4.11
C CYS A 126 -7.09 -5.93 3.77
N PRO A 127 -8.12 -6.80 3.88
CA PRO A 127 -9.47 -6.47 3.43
C PRO A 127 -10.08 -5.28 4.16
N LEU A 128 -9.86 -5.20 5.48
CA LEU A 128 -10.40 -4.14 6.31
C LEU A 128 -9.83 -2.75 5.95
N LEU A 129 -8.55 -2.68 5.60
CA LEU A 129 -7.95 -1.42 5.16
C LEU A 129 -8.50 -1.00 3.79
N VAL A 130 -8.68 -1.97 2.89
CA VAL A 130 -9.25 -1.75 1.55
C VAL A 130 -10.72 -1.33 1.63
N SER A 131 -11.52 -1.92 2.52
CA SER A 131 -12.94 -1.56 2.67
C SER A 131 -13.13 -0.12 3.11
N TYR A 132 -12.34 0.37 4.07
CA TYR A 132 -12.42 1.78 4.46
C TYR A 132 -11.95 2.71 3.34
N ALA A 133 -10.90 2.35 2.62
CA ALA A 133 -10.46 3.14 1.47
C ALA A 133 -11.52 3.17 0.36
N ASP A 134 -12.22 2.07 0.10
CA ASP A 134 -13.34 2.01 -0.84
C ASP A 134 -14.43 3.02 -0.48
N GLU A 135 -14.86 3.03 0.79
CA GLU A 135 -15.84 3.98 1.31
C GLU A 135 -15.36 5.44 1.14
N ILE A 136 -14.13 5.73 1.57
CA ILE A 136 -13.56 7.09 1.55
C ILE A 136 -13.41 7.60 0.11
N LEU A 137 -13.03 6.74 -0.83
CA LEU A 137 -12.86 7.09 -2.24
C LEU A 137 -14.16 7.01 -3.05
N GLY A 138 -15.29 6.61 -2.44
CA GLY A 138 -16.58 6.48 -3.10
C GLY A 138 -16.60 5.41 -4.20
N ARG A 139 -15.92 4.29 -3.99
CA ARG A 139 -15.74 3.24 -5.02
C ARG A 139 -16.87 2.22 -5.08
N GLY A 140 -17.77 2.23 -4.10
CA GLY A 140 -19.05 1.52 -4.16
C GLY A 140 -18.90 0.00 -4.06
N GLY A 141 -17.94 -0.46 -3.27
CA GLY A 141 -17.61 -1.88 -3.07
C GLY A 141 -16.63 -2.45 -4.09
N ARG A 142 -16.35 -1.75 -5.20
CA ARG A 142 -15.51 -2.28 -6.29
C ARG A 142 -14.08 -2.61 -5.89
N MET A 143 -13.50 -1.89 -4.93
CA MET A 143 -12.16 -2.21 -4.43
C MET A 143 -12.17 -3.50 -3.60
N VAL A 144 -13.24 -3.73 -2.83
CA VAL A 144 -13.42 -4.95 -2.03
C VAL A 144 -13.62 -6.16 -2.93
N GLU A 145 -14.58 -6.07 -3.87
CA GLU A 145 -14.84 -7.11 -4.88
C GLU A 145 -13.56 -7.48 -5.64
N ALA A 146 -12.79 -6.47 -6.07
CA ALA A 146 -11.55 -6.68 -6.81
C ALA A 146 -10.48 -7.48 -6.06
N ILE A 147 -10.40 -7.37 -4.73
CA ILE A 147 -9.43 -8.16 -3.95
C ILE A 147 -9.98 -9.52 -3.55
N GLU A 148 -11.31 -9.66 -3.38
CA GLU A 148 -11.98 -10.94 -3.10
C GLU A 148 -11.94 -11.88 -4.31
N ASP A 149 -12.01 -11.32 -5.53
CA ASP A 149 -11.89 -12.05 -6.79
C ASP A 149 -10.47 -12.54 -7.11
N LEU A 150 -9.46 -12.14 -6.32
CA LEU A 150 -8.10 -12.59 -6.55
C LEU A 150 -7.96 -14.09 -6.24
N PRO A 151 -7.17 -14.83 -7.04
CA PRO A 151 -6.80 -16.19 -6.67
C PRO A 151 -5.98 -16.18 -5.37
N PRO A 152 -5.92 -17.32 -4.64
CA PRO A 152 -5.10 -17.45 -3.45
C PRO A 152 -3.65 -16.99 -3.70
N PRO A 153 -3.01 -16.30 -2.73
CA PRO A 153 -1.65 -15.84 -2.89
C PRO A 153 -0.65 -17.00 -2.99
N SER A 154 0.44 -16.76 -3.73
CA SER A 154 1.56 -17.70 -3.73
C SER A 154 2.14 -17.82 -2.32
N SER A 155 2.38 -19.06 -1.88
CA SER A 155 3.04 -19.36 -0.61
C SER A 155 4.55 -19.11 -0.64
N VAL A 156 5.14 -19.00 -1.83
CA VAL A 156 6.57 -18.71 -2.00
C VAL A 156 6.77 -17.20 -1.92
N ILE A 157 7.29 -16.76 -0.77
CA ILE A 157 7.60 -15.35 -0.53
C ILE A 157 9.09 -15.15 -0.78
N SER A 158 9.44 -14.73 -1.99
CA SER A 158 10.79 -14.26 -2.29
C SER A 158 10.98 -12.76 -2.00
N ALA A 159 9.88 -12.02 -1.76
CA ALA A 159 9.66 -10.57 -1.86
C ALA A 159 10.90 -9.65 -1.69
N PRO A 160 11.73 -9.46 -2.74
CA PRO A 160 12.44 -8.20 -2.90
C PRO A 160 11.45 -7.16 -3.46
N ALA A 161 11.86 -5.90 -3.53
CA ALA A 161 10.97 -4.81 -3.91
C ALA A 161 10.40 -4.97 -5.33
N VAL A 162 9.07 -4.88 -5.47
CA VAL A 162 8.35 -4.94 -6.75
C VAL A 162 7.83 -3.55 -7.13
N ALA A 163 7.87 -3.21 -8.42
CA ALA A 163 7.29 -1.97 -8.94
C ALA A 163 6.01 -2.30 -9.73
N ILE A 164 4.95 -1.55 -9.46
CA ILE A 164 3.63 -1.69 -10.07
C ILE A 164 3.31 -0.38 -10.79
N ALA A 165 3.06 -0.47 -12.09
CA ALA A 165 2.52 0.64 -12.87
C ALA A 165 0.99 0.62 -12.83
N PRO A 166 0.31 1.78 -12.90
CA PRO A 166 -1.13 1.79 -13.18
C PRO A 166 -1.39 1.07 -14.51
N PRO A 167 -2.54 0.39 -14.66
CA PRO A 167 -2.93 -0.16 -15.95
C PRO A 167 -2.97 0.98 -16.99
N GLY A 168 -2.42 0.74 -18.17
CA GLY A 168 -2.52 1.69 -19.29
C GLY A 168 -3.98 1.84 -19.73
N ASP A 169 -4.29 3.02 -20.28
CA ASP A 169 -5.57 3.27 -20.95
C ASP A 169 -5.71 2.50 -22.26
#